data_AF-A0A496A8N2-F1
#
_entry.id   AF-A0A496A8N2-F1
#
_cell.length_a   1.000
_cell.length_b   1.000
_cell.length_c   1.000
_cell.angle_alpha   90.00
_cell.angle_beta   90.00
_cell.angle_gamma   90.00
#
_symmetry.space_group_name_H-M   'P 1'
#
loop_
_entity.id
_entity.type
_entity.pdbx_description
1 polymer ?
#
loop_
_entity_poly.entity_id
_entity_poly.type
_entity_poly.pdbx_seq_one_letter_code
_entity_poly.pdbx_strand_id
1 'polypeptide(L)'
;MEIISILIIAAILVVGFAILFYLVRLCTRLSTSQTNRESEINRLTNESNSHASTITDLNQRIASLEAGNLTNPETTADLLSQWNETITEIRQEISCIPVIHIRAQWPFPNASPERIEELREIAQNNYPQYLSTNEWTHRANNMRRFVGGRCQACNSPGPLEVHHRHYLTIGHERPLDLTVLCRECHQLIHNNREIDGIRRPIQNNNGDC
;
A
#
# COMPACT_ATOMS: atom_id res chain seq x y z
N MET A 1 31.04 54.26 -28.51
CA MET A 1 30.09 53.17 -28.80
C MET A 1 30.69 51.78 -28.63
N GLU A 2 32.01 51.61 -28.75
CA GLU A 2 32.65 50.27 -28.71
C GLU A 2 32.65 49.58 -27.35
N ILE A 3 32.78 50.31 -26.24
CA ILE A 3 32.83 49.73 -24.88
C ILE A 3 31.49 49.09 -24.48
N ILE A 4 30.37 49.73 -24.84
CA ILE A 4 29.02 49.23 -24.51
C ILE A 4 28.76 47.90 -25.21
N SER A 5 29.15 47.77 -26.49
CA SER A 5 29.01 46.53 -27.24
C SER A 5 29.85 45.39 -26.64
N ILE A 6 31.07 45.67 -26.18
CA ILE A 6 31.93 44.66 -25.53
C ILE A 6 31.31 44.18 -24.20
N LEU A 7 30.78 45.10 -23.39
CA LEU A 7 30.12 44.75 -22.12
C LEU A 7 28.85 43.93 -22.33
N ILE A 8 28.05 44.24 -23.36
CA ILE A 8 26.85 43.47 -23.71
C ILE A 8 27.23 42.05 -24.16
N ILE A 9 28.24 41.91 -25.03
CA ILE A 9 28.71 40.59 -25.49
C ILE A 9 29.26 39.77 -24.31
N ALA A 10 30.07 40.38 -23.44
CA ALA A 10 30.59 39.72 -22.25
C ALA A 10 29.44 39.25 -21.32
N ALA A 11 28.42 40.08 -21.09
CA ALA A 11 27.26 39.71 -20.29
C ALA A 11 26.47 38.55 -20.91
N ILE A 12 26.25 38.56 -22.24
CA ILE A 12 25.57 37.49 -22.96
C ILE A 12 26.34 36.18 -22.85
N LEU A 13 27.68 36.22 -23.00
CA LEU A 13 28.52 35.03 -22.87
C LEU A 13 28.47 34.48 -21.44
N VAL A 14 28.58 35.32 -20.41
CA VAL A 14 28.51 34.89 -19.01
C VAL A 14 27.16 34.24 -18.69
N VAL A 15 26.05 34.86 -19.12
CA VAL A 15 24.71 34.32 -18.93
C VAL A 15 24.53 33.02 -19.73
N GLY A 16 25.03 32.97 -20.97
CA GLY A 16 25.00 31.77 -21.81
C GLY A 16 25.75 30.60 -21.20
N PHE A 17 26.96 30.83 -20.68
CA PHE A 17 27.74 29.80 -19.98
C PHE A 17 27.05 29.34 -18.68
N ALA A 18 26.44 30.24 -17.91
CA ALA A 18 25.71 29.89 -16.70
C ALA A 18 24.48 29.01 -16.99
N ILE A 19 23.72 29.33 -18.05
CA ILE A 19 22.58 28.53 -18.50
C ILE A 19 23.05 27.15 -18.98
N LEU A 20 24.09 27.09 -19.83
CA LEU A 20 24.64 25.83 -20.33
C LEU A 20 25.10 24.92 -19.17
N PHE A 21 25.83 25.48 -18.20
CA PHE A 21 26.30 24.75 -17.03
C PHE A 21 25.16 24.25 -16.14
N TYR A 22 24.11 25.06 -15.96
CA TYR A 22 22.90 24.65 -15.24
C TYR A 22 22.19 23.48 -15.94
N LEU A 23 22.03 23.55 -17.27
CA LEU A 23 21.40 22.50 -18.05
C LEU A 23 22.20 21.18 -17.99
N VAL A 24 23.52 21.24 -18.09
CA VAL A 24 24.39 20.05 -17.94
C VAL A 24 24.24 19.42 -16.55
N ARG A 25 24.20 20.23 -15.48
CA ARG A 25 23.96 19.73 -14.11
C ARG A 25 22.55 19.16 -13.91
N LEU A 26 21.54 19.72 -14.56
CA LEU A 26 20.18 19.21 -14.49
C LEU A 26 20.06 17.86 -15.23
N CYS A 27 20.61 17.75 -16.45
CA CYS A 27 20.63 16.51 -17.23
C CYS A 27 21.37 15.37 -16.50
N THR A 28 22.54 15.67 -15.91
CA THR A 28 23.31 14.68 -15.14
C THR A 28 22.58 14.20 -13.89
N ARG A 29 21.90 15.10 -13.14
CA ARG A 29 21.07 14.71 -11.98
C ARG A 29 19.83 13.89 -12.37
N LEU A 30 19.18 14.24 -13.49
CA LEU A 30 18.02 13.47 -13.97
C LEU A 30 18.45 12.07 -14.41
N SER A 31 19.57 11.96 -15.14
CA SER A 31 20.13 10.68 -15.58
C SER A 31 20.52 9.78 -14.41
N THR A 32 21.23 10.30 -13.39
CA THR A 32 21.59 9.50 -12.21
C THR A 32 20.35 9.09 -11.38
N SER A 33 19.32 9.94 -11.31
CA SER A 33 18.05 9.57 -10.65
C SER A 33 17.30 8.44 -11.38
N GLN A 34 17.44 8.37 -12.70
CA GLN A 34 16.81 7.33 -13.51
C GLN A 34 17.56 6.01 -13.36
N THR A 35 18.89 6.01 -13.50
CA THR A 35 19.71 4.81 -13.33
C THR A 35 19.60 4.22 -11.92
N ASN A 36 19.54 5.06 -10.88
CA ASN A 36 19.38 4.60 -9.50
C ASN A 36 18.00 3.97 -9.24
N ARG A 37 16.95 4.45 -9.91
CA ARG A 37 15.61 3.85 -9.83
C ARG A 37 15.55 2.52 -10.57
N GLU A 38 16.12 2.46 -11.77
CA GLU A 38 16.19 1.22 -12.56
C GLU A 38 17.02 0.13 -11.85
N SER A 39 18.15 0.49 -11.23
CA SER A 39 18.96 -0.45 -10.46
C SER A 39 18.22 -0.99 -9.22
N GLU A 40 17.48 -0.13 -8.52
CA GLU A 40 16.71 -0.55 -7.34
C GLU A 40 15.51 -1.42 -7.73
N ILE A 41 14.82 -1.09 -8.83
CA ILE A 41 13.75 -1.93 -9.38
C ILE A 41 14.31 -3.31 -9.75
N ASN A 42 15.42 -3.37 -10.46
CA ASN A 42 16.05 -4.64 -10.84
C ASN A 42 16.49 -5.46 -9.62
N ARG A 43 17.03 -4.81 -8.58
CA ARG A 43 17.38 -5.46 -7.31
C ARG A 43 16.15 -6.10 -6.65
N LEU A 44 15.07 -5.32 -6.49
CA LEU A 44 13.82 -5.78 -5.89
C LEU A 44 13.14 -6.88 -6.73
N THR A 45 13.20 -6.79 -8.06
CA THR A 45 12.69 -7.84 -8.95
C THR A 45 13.46 -9.14 -8.81
N ASN A 46 14.79 -9.08 -8.72
CA ASN A 46 15.63 -10.27 -8.51
C ASN A 46 15.38 -10.91 -7.14
N GLU A 47 15.26 -10.10 -6.08
CA GLU A 47 14.87 -10.58 -4.74
C GLU A 47 13.47 -11.23 -4.75
N SER A 48 12.49 -10.60 -5.41
CA SER A 48 11.15 -11.16 -5.57
C SER A 48 11.14 -12.49 -6.34
N ASN A 49 11.94 -12.61 -7.40
CA ASN A 49 12.05 -13.83 -8.20
C ASN A 49 12.72 -14.96 -7.39
N SER A 50 13.71 -14.62 -6.54
CA SER A 50 14.33 -15.57 -5.62
C SER A 50 13.30 -16.17 -4.66
N HIS A 51 12.48 -15.33 -4.02
CA HIS A 51 11.42 -15.79 -3.12
C HIS A 51 10.36 -16.65 -3.85
N ALA A 52 10.01 -16.32 -5.10
CA ALA A 52 9.06 -17.10 -5.89
C ALA A 52 9.54 -18.54 -6.16
N SER A 53 10.85 -18.71 -6.38
CA SER A 53 11.45 -20.04 -6.52
C SER A 53 11.37 -20.84 -5.21
N THR A 54 11.70 -20.21 -4.08
CA THR A 54 11.61 -20.85 -2.75
C THR A 54 10.17 -21.25 -2.42
N ILE A 55 9.19 -20.40 -2.70
CA ILE A 55 7.75 -20.71 -2.50
C ILE A 55 7.32 -21.91 -3.35
N THR A 56 7.82 -22.02 -4.58
CA THR A 56 7.51 -23.15 -5.47
C THR A 56 8.05 -24.47 -4.92
N ASP A 57 9.29 -24.47 -4.41
CA ASP A 57 9.91 -25.63 -3.77
C ASP A 57 9.16 -26.07 -2.50
N LEU A 58 8.78 -25.10 -1.64
CA LEU A 58 8.01 -25.36 -0.43
C LEU A 58 6.62 -25.95 -0.74
N ASN A 59 5.94 -25.45 -1.77
CA ASN A 59 4.65 -26.01 -2.20
C ASN A 59 4.79 -27.46 -2.69
N GLN A 60 5.88 -27.79 -3.39
CA GLN A 60 6.14 -29.16 -3.84
C GLN A 60 6.42 -30.11 -2.66
N ARG A 61 7.13 -29.63 -1.62
CA ARG A 61 7.35 -30.37 -0.37
C ARG A 61 6.05 -30.60 0.40
N ILE A 62 5.20 -29.59 0.53
CA ILE A 62 3.88 -29.70 1.18
C ILE A 62 3.02 -30.76 0.46
N ALA A 63 2.92 -30.69 -0.87
CA ALA A 63 2.15 -31.66 -1.65
C ALA A 63 2.67 -33.11 -1.49
N SER A 64 3.99 -33.28 -1.34
CA SER A 64 4.60 -34.59 -1.10
C SER A 64 4.31 -35.14 0.31
N LEU A 65 4.27 -34.27 1.32
CA LEU A 65 3.88 -34.62 2.69
C LEU A 65 2.40 -34.98 2.79
N GLU A 66 1.53 -34.23 2.11
CA GLU A 66 0.08 -34.50 2.04
C GLU A 66 -0.24 -35.84 1.35
N ALA A 67 0.60 -36.27 0.41
CA ALA A 67 0.49 -37.57 -0.26
C ALA A 67 1.01 -38.76 0.58
N GLY A 68 1.66 -38.51 1.73
CA GLY A 68 2.21 -39.54 2.61
C GLY A 68 1.15 -40.37 3.32
N ASN A 69 1.36 -41.69 3.42
CA ASN A 69 0.40 -42.61 4.05
C ASN A 69 0.63 -42.73 5.57
N LEU A 70 -0.39 -42.40 6.38
CA LEU A 70 -0.32 -42.29 7.83
C LEU A 70 -0.60 -43.62 8.57
N THR A 71 0.01 -44.72 8.11
CA THR A 71 -0.33 -46.07 8.64
C THR A 71 0.55 -46.56 9.79
N ASN A 72 1.68 -45.92 10.09
CA ASN A 72 2.55 -46.28 11.22
C ASN A 72 3.00 -45.02 12.00
N PRO A 73 2.92 -45.00 13.34
CA PRO A 73 3.36 -43.89 14.20
C PRO A 73 4.80 -43.41 13.99
N GLU A 74 5.73 -44.26 13.57
CA GLU A 74 7.12 -43.85 13.28
C GLU A 74 7.16 -42.91 12.05
N THR A 75 6.44 -43.28 10.98
CA THR A 75 6.22 -42.43 9.80
C THR A 75 5.45 -41.14 10.13
N THR A 76 4.50 -41.20 11.05
CA THR A 76 3.74 -40.00 11.47
C THR A 76 4.61 -39.01 12.21
N ALA A 77 5.52 -39.47 13.08
CA ALA A 77 6.46 -38.62 13.80
C ALA A 77 7.46 -37.95 12.84
N ASP A 78 7.97 -38.69 11.86
CA ASP A 78 8.87 -38.16 10.82
C ASP A 78 8.18 -37.11 9.94
N LEU A 79 6.93 -37.36 9.51
CA LEU A 79 6.15 -36.40 8.72
C LEU A 79 5.84 -35.12 9.51
N LEU A 80 5.54 -35.24 10.81
CA LEU A 80 5.34 -34.08 11.69
C LEU A 80 6.62 -33.27 11.88
N SER A 81 7.79 -33.92 12.00
CA SER A 81 9.09 -33.23 12.08
C SER A 81 9.36 -32.44 10.80
N GLN A 82 9.23 -33.09 9.64
CA GLN A 82 9.42 -32.46 8.33
C GLN A 82 8.45 -31.30 8.09
N TRP A 83 7.21 -31.43 8.56
CA TRP A 83 6.21 -30.36 8.48
C TRP A 83 6.60 -29.15 9.35
N ASN A 84 7.06 -29.38 10.58
CA ASN A 84 7.51 -28.31 11.48
C ASN A 84 8.77 -27.58 10.96
N GLU A 85 9.70 -28.30 10.33
CA GLU A 85 10.87 -27.71 9.66
C GLU A 85 10.44 -26.83 8.48
N THR A 86 9.55 -27.35 7.63
CA THR A 86 8.98 -26.61 6.49
C THR A 86 8.26 -25.32 6.94
N ILE A 87 7.48 -25.39 8.03
CA ILE A 87 6.82 -24.22 8.62
C ILE A 87 7.84 -23.21 9.17
N THR A 88 8.95 -23.70 9.73
CA THR A 88 10.02 -22.83 10.25
C THR A 88 10.75 -22.10 9.12
N GLU A 89 11.04 -22.79 8.02
CA GLU A 89 11.62 -22.20 6.81
C GLU A 89 10.67 -21.16 6.19
N ILE A 90 9.38 -21.47 6.05
CA ILE A 90 8.35 -20.51 5.61
C ILE A 90 8.36 -19.26 6.49
N ARG A 91 8.45 -19.41 7.81
CA ARG A 91 8.50 -18.28 8.74
C ARG A 91 9.77 -17.44 8.57
N GLN A 92 10.92 -18.07 8.34
CA GLN A 92 12.18 -17.39 8.10
C GLN A 92 12.14 -16.62 6.77
N GLU A 93 11.66 -17.24 5.69
CA GLU A 93 11.47 -16.58 4.40
C GLU A 93 10.51 -15.38 4.52
N ILE A 94 9.35 -15.55 5.16
CA ILE A 94 8.41 -14.43 5.44
C ILE A 94 9.06 -13.32 6.29
N SER A 95 9.94 -13.69 7.23
CA SER A 95 10.67 -12.73 8.06
C SER A 95 11.76 -11.98 7.30
N CYS A 96 12.32 -12.58 6.25
CA CYS A 96 13.43 -12.06 5.46
C CYS A 96 12.99 -11.34 4.19
N ILE A 97 11.76 -11.57 3.71
CA ILE A 97 11.09 -10.65 2.79
C ILE A 97 11.17 -9.27 3.45
N PRO A 98 11.84 -8.28 2.84
CA PRO A 98 11.63 -6.90 3.25
C PRO A 98 10.16 -6.68 2.94
N VAL A 99 9.30 -6.83 3.95
CA VAL A 99 8.00 -6.18 3.95
C VAL A 99 8.40 -4.75 3.64
N ILE A 100 8.20 -4.31 2.40
CA ILE A 100 8.43 -2.94 1.96
C ILE A 100 8.01 -2.09 3.12
N HIS A 101 8.96 -1.50 3.84
CA HIS A 101 8.85 -1.13 5.25
C HIS A 101 7.45 -0.61 5.64
N ILE A 102 6.50 -1.51 5.96
CA ILE A 102 5.27 -1.19 6.69
C ILE A 102 5.56 -1.47 8.18
N ARG A 103 6.78 -1.16 8.60
CA ARG A 103 7.22 -1.15 9.99
C ARG A 103 7.94 0.15 10.36
N ALA A 104 7.88 1.18 9.51
CA ALA A 104 8.29 2.53 9.86
C ALA A 104 7.10 3.48 9.65
N GLN A 105 6.54 3.97 10.75
CA GLN A 105 5.55 5.06 10.82
C GLN A 105 4.45 5.00 9.76
N TRP A 106 3.39 4.29 10.14
CA TRP A 106 2.13 4.32 9.41
C TRP A 106 1.70 5.79 9.18
N PRO A 107 1.42 6.26 7.94
CA PRO A 107 1.28 7.69 7.62
C PRO A 107 0.01 8.34 8.16
N PHE A 108 -0.76 7.63 8.99
CA PHE A 108 -1.88 8.21 9.71
C PHE A 108 -1.37 8.60 11.09
N PRO A 109 -1.33 9.89 11.45
CA PRO A 109 -1.14 10.25 12.84
C PRO A 109 -2.24 9.54 13.64
N ASN A 110 -1.83 8.63 14.52
CA ASN A 110 -2.78 8.01 15.43
C ASN A 110 -3.34 9.12 16.31
N ALA A 111 -4.65 9.33 16.24
CA ALA A 111 -5.32 10.18 17.20
C ALA A 111 -5.09 9.60 18.61
N SER A 112 -5.11 10.46 19.63
CA SER A 112 -5.00 9.97 21.01
C SER A 112 -6.14 8.98 21.32
N PRO A 113 -5.97 8.06 22.28
CA PRO A 113 -7.03 7.13 22.67
C PRO A 113 -8.37 7.83 22.96
N GLU A 114 -8.34 9.01 23.58
CA GLU A 114 -9.51 9.82 23.88
C GLU A 114 -10.19 10.33 22.60
N ARG A 115 -9.39 10.81 21.63
CA ARG A 115 -9.91 11.26 20.34
C ARG A 115 -10.46 10.11 19.51
N ILE A 116 -9.88 8.91 19.59
CA ILE A 116 -10.43 7.71 18.93
C ILE A 116 -11.83 7.42 19.47
N GLU A 117 -12.03 7.51 20.78
CA GLU A 117 -13.34 7.26 21.39
C GLU A 117 -14.37 8.31 20.96
N GLU A 118 -13.99 9.59 20.92
CA GLU A 118 -14.85 10.66 20.40
C GLU A 118 -15.25 10.40 18.94
N LEU A 119 -14.30 9.97 18.09
CA LEU A 119 -14.59 9.64 16.69
C LEU A 119 -15.57 8.48 16.56
N ARG A 120 -15.50 7.48 17.43
CA ARG A 120 -16.46 6.37 17.47
C ARG A 120 -17.85 6.85 17.85
N GLU A 121 -17.95 7.71 18.87
CA GLU A 121 -19.22 8.30 19.28
C GLU A 121 -19.83 9.14 18.14
N ILE A 122 -19.04 9.97 17.48
CA ILE A 122 -19.47 10.73 16.29
C ILE A 122 -19.96 9.77 15.20
N ALA A 123 -19.21 8.70 14.89
CA ALA A 123 -19.61 7.74 13.85
C ALA A 123 -20.89 6.98 14.18
N GLN A 124 -21.13 6.67 15.46
CA GLN A 124 -22.35 6.01 15.94
C GLN A 124 -23.57 6.92 15.86
N ASN A 125 -23.42 8.19 16.23
CA ASN A 125 -24.52 9.16 16.31
C ASN A 125 -24.78 9.85 14.96
N ASN A 126 -23.74 10.13 14.19
CA ASN A 126 -23.78 10.88 12.95
C ASN A 126 -22.62 10.48 12.02
N TYR A 127 -22.79 9.36 11.32
CA TYR A 127 -21.78 8.85 10.39
C TYR A 127 -21.35 9.86 9.31
N PRO A 128 -22.24 10.65 8.68
CA PRO A 128 -21.83 11.73 7.77
C PRO A 128 -20.89 12.75 8.42
N GLN A 129 -21.10 13.09 9.70
CA GLN A 129 -20.18 13.96 10.43
C GLN A 129 -18.82 13.28 10.64
N TYR A 130 -18.78 11.98 10.95
CA TYR A 130 -17.53 11.24 11.02
C TYR A 130 -16.74 11.32 9.70
N LEU A 131 -17.41 11.15 8.56
CA LEU A 131 -16.80 11.27 7.23
C LEU A 131 -16.30 12.68 6.90
N SER A 132 -16.72 13.71 7.65
CA SER A 132 -16.22 15.07 7.51
C SER A 132 -15.00 15.39 8.39
N THR A 133 -14.58 14.45 9.25
CA THR A 133 -13.46 14.65 10.17
C THR A 133 -12.12 14.73 9.43
N ASN A 134 -11.16 15.44 10.03
CA ASN A 134 -9.79 15.51 9.49
C ASN A 134 -9.14 14.13 9.47
N GLU A 135 -9.43 13.30 10.47
CA GLU A 135 -8.91 11.95 10.62
C GLU A 135 -9.35 11.04 9.47
N TRP A 136 -10.65 11.03 9.15
CA TRP A 136 -11.15 10.29 8.00
C TRP A 136 -10.60 10.86 6.68
N THR A 137 -10.61 12.18 6.53
CA THR A 137 -10.13 12.85 5.31
C THR A 137 -8.66 12.51 5.01
N HIS A 138 -7.79 12.55 6.02
CA HIS A 138 -6.40 12.13 5.87
C HIS A 138 -6.29 10.65 5.53
N ARG A 139 -7.07 9.78 6.19
CA ARG A 139 -7.07 8.35 5.89
C ARG A 139 -7.46 8.07 4.44
N ALA A 140 -8.58 8.62 4.02
CA ALA A 140 -9.10 8.43 2.66
C ALA A 140 -8.11 8.94 1.60
N ASN A 141 -7.51 10.12 1.83
CA ASN A 141 -6.57 10.71 0.88
C ASN A 141 -5.27 9.90 0.75
N ASN A 142 -4.67 9.42 1.84
CA ASN A 142 -3.49 8.58 1.69
C ASN A 142 -3.84 7.22 1.10
N MET A 143 -5.00 6.63 1.42
CA MET A 143 -5.43 5.39 0.76
C MET A 143 -5.52 5.55 -0.75
N ARG A 144 -6.15 6.64 -1.24
CA ARG A 144 -6.20 6.94 -2.69
C ARG A 144 -4.82 7.10 -3.32
N ARG A 145 -3.87 7.75 -2.62
CA ARG A 145 -2.49 7.90 -3.07
C ARG A 145 -1.74 6.57 -3.09
N PHE A 146 -1.91 5.77 -2.04
CA PHE A 146 -1.26 4.47 -1.87
C PHE A 146 -1.60 3.50 -3.00
N VAL A 147 -2.86 3.49 -3.44
CA VAL A 147 -3.31 2.64 -4.56
C VAL A 147 -3.03 3.24 -5.93
N GLY A 148 -2.27 4.34 -6.01
CA GLY A 148 -1.92 5.00 -7.26
C GLY A 148 -3.11 5.66 -7.97
N GLY A 149 -4.18 6.02 -7.25
CA GLY A 149 -5.36 6.63 -7.84
C GLY A 149 -6.14 5.70 -8.76
N ARG A 150 -6.15 4.39 -8.47
CA ARG A 150 -6.91 3.38 -9.21
C ARG A 150 -7.82 2.56 -8.31
N CYS A 151 -8.92 2.09 -8.87
CA CYS A 151 -9.83 1.15 -8.20
C CYS A 151 -9.10 -0.17 -7.91
N GLN A 152 -9.16 -0.65 -6.67
CA GLN A 152 -8.51 -1.91 -6.28
C GLN A 152 -9.24 -3.17 -6.78
N ALA A 153 -10.46 -3.04 -7.31
CA ALA A 153 -11.23 -4.16 -7.85
C ALA A 153 -11.11 -4.29 -9.37
N CYS A 154 -11.24 -3.19 -10.11
CA CYS A 154 -11.27 -3.21 -11.59
C CYS A 154 -10.17 -2.38 -12.25
N ASN A 155 -9.27 -1.76 -11.46
CA ASN A 155 -8.15 -0.95 -11.94
C ASN A 155 -8.54 0.33 -12.73
N SER A 156 -9.82 0.70 -12.74
CA SER A 156 -10.29 1.92 -13.38
C SER A 156 -9.73 3.18 -12.69
N PRO A 157 -9.37 4.22 -13.45
CA PRO A 157 -9.12 5.54 -12.90
C PRO A 157 -10.44 6.27 -12.63
N GLY A 158 -10.38 7.43 -11.98
CA GLY A 158 -11.54 8.33 -11.86
C GLY A 158 -11.83 8.75 -10.42
N PRO A 159 -13.05 9.23 -10.12
CA PRO A 159 -13.44 9.50 -8.74
C PRO A 159 -13.45 8.20 -7.95
N LEU A 160 -12.67 8.17 -6.87
CA LEU A 160 -12.50 7.00 -6.03
C LEU A 160 -13.07 7.23 -4.64
N GLU A 161 -13.80 6.24 -4.17
CA GLU A 161 -14.44 6.19 -2.86
C GLU A 161 -13.69 5.20 -1.97
N VAL A 162 -13.49 5.55 -0.71
CA VAL A 162 -12.84 4.66 0.26
C VAL A 162 -13.91 3.95 1.06
N HIS A 163 -13.91 2.64 0.92
CA HIS A 163 -14.88 1.74 1.48
C HIS A 163 -14.32 1.05 2.72
N HIS A 164 -15.11 1.01 3.79
CA HIS A 164 -14.78 0.23 4.98
C HIS A 164 -15.08 -1.25 4.73
N ARG A 165 -14.08 -2.11 4.93
CA ARG A 165 -14.30 -3.56 4.97
C ARG A 165 -15.09 -3.99 6.19
N HIS A 166 -14.80 -3.35 7.33
CA HIS A 166 -15.54 -3.47 8.57
C HIS A 166 -15.48 -2.16 9.37
N TYR A 167 -16.31 -2.04 10.39
CA TYR A 167 -16.43 -0.82 11.22
C TYR A 167 -15.82 -0.99 12.63
N LEU A 168 -15.10 -2.09 12.89
CA LEU A 168 -14.56 -2.42 14.22
C LEU A 168 -13.46 -1.46 14.72
N THR A 169 -12.76 -0.81 13.80
CA THR A 169 -11.56 -0.01 14.07
C THR A 169 -11.78 1.48 13.78
N ILE A 170 -13.03 1.96 13.83
CA ILE A 170 -13.35 3.37 13.56
C ILE A 170 -12.47 4.30 14.39
N GLY A 171 -11.90 5.32 13.72
CA GLY A 171 -10.96 6.30 14.30
C GLY A 171 -9.50 5.81 14.37
N HIS A 172 -9.26 4.51 14.16
CA HIS A 172 -7.96 3.85 14.17
C HIS A 172 -7.86 2.80 13.04
N GLU A 173 -8.43 3.11 11.87
CA GLU A 173 -8.45 2.21 10.73
C GLU A 173 -7.04 2.00 10.18
N ARG A 174 -6.73 0.74 9.92
CA ARG A 174 -5.55 0.28 9.19
C ARG A 174 -5.94 0.19 7.70
N PRO A 175 -5.01 0.23 6.74
CA PRO A 175 -5.41 0.08 5.34
C PRO A 175 -6.07 -1.24 5.00
N LEU A 176 -5.73 -2.30 5.74
CA LEU A 176 -6.40 -3.58 5.54
C LEU A 176 -7.88 -3.51 5.90
N ASP A 177 -8.29 -2.52 6.70
CA ASP A 177 -9.67 -2.26 7.06
C ASP A 177 -10.39 -1.45 5.96
N LEU A 178 -9.66 -0.94 4.97
CA LEU A 178 -10.13 -0.03 3.93
C LEU A 178 -9.88 -0.60 2.52
N THR A 179 -10.71 -0.18 1.56
CA THR A 179 -10.53 -0.48 0.14
C THR A 179 -10.92 0.72 -0.69
N VAL A 180 -10.12 1.07 -1.69
CA VAL A 180 -10.41 2.17 -2.62
C VAL A 180 -11.08 1.61 -3.87
N LEU A 181 -12.27 2.12 -4.21
CA LEU A 181 -13.11 1.63 -5.30
C LEU A 181 -13.59 2.77 -6.18
N CYS A 182 -13.84 2.47 -7.46
CA CYS A 182 -14.69 3.32 -8.28
C CYS A 182 -16.14 3.19 -7.83
N ARG A 183 -16.99 4.14 -8.23
CA ARG A 183 -18.41 4.18 -7.84
C ARG A 183 -19.15 2.88 -8.19
N GLU A 184 -18.89 2.32 -9.36
CA GLU A 184 -19.55 1.09 -9.84
C GLU A 184 -19.19 -0.11 -8.94
N CYS A 185 -17.90 -0.30 -8.66
CA CYS A 185 -17.46 -1.35 -7.75
C CYS A 185 -17.93 -1.12 -6.32
N HIS A 186 -18.01 0.14 -5.87
CA HIS A 186 -18.49 0.48 -4.54
C HIS A 186 -19.98 0.13 -4.37
N GLN A 187 -20.81 0.47 -5.35
CA GLN A 187 -22.24 0.12 -5.38
C GLN A 187 -22.47 -1.40 -5.40
N LEU A 188 -21.69 -2.13 -6.21
CA LEU A 188 -21.78 -3.59 -6.28
C LEU A 188 -21.53 -4.25 -4.91
N ILE A 189 -20.55 -3.76 -4.14
CA ILE A 189 -20.27 -4.31 -2.80
C ILE A 189 -21.39 -4.00 -1.82
N HIS A 190 -22.01 -2.82 -1.88
CA HIS A 190 -23.17 -2.51 -1.03
C HIS A 190 -24.37 -3.39 -1.35
N ASN A 191 -24.58 -3.70 -2.63
CA ASN A 191 -25.69 -4.54 -3.08
C ASN A 191 -25.51 -6.01 -2.72
N ASN A 192 -24.27 -6.49 -2.58
CA ASN A 192 -23.95 -7.89 -2.29
C ASN A 192 -23.74 -8.22 -0.80
N ARG A 193 -24.04 -7.31 0.13
CA ARG A 193 -23.91 -7.55 1.58
C ARG A 193 -25.23 -7.97 2.23
N GLU A 194 -25.58 -9.25 2.08
CA GLU A 194 -26.05 -10.03 3.22
C GLU A 194 -24.82 -10.66 3.88
N ILE A 195 -24.80 -10.76 5.21
CA ILE A 195 -23.72 -11.27 6.06
C ILE A 195 -22.66 -10.21 6.45
N ASP A 196 -22.97 -9.46 7.51
CA ASP A 196 -22.03 -9.34 8.63
C ASP A 196 -22.80 -9.01 9.93
N GLY A 197 -22.71 -9.88 10.92
CA GLY A 197 -23.46 -9.85 12.18
C GLY A 197 -23.01 -8.78 13.18
N ILE A 198 -22.63 -7.59 12.70
CA ILE A 198 -22.20 -6.46 13.52
C ILE A 198 -23.02 -5.24 13.09
N ARG A 199 -23.78 -4.66 14.03
CA ARG A 199 -24.72 -3.56 13.79
C ARG A 199 -24.05 -2.46 12.96
N ARG A 200 -24.55 -2.24 11.72
CA ARG A 200 -24.36 -0.98 10.99
C ARG A 200 -24.77 0.16 11.96
N PRO A 201 -23.98 1.24 12.11
CA PRO A 201 -24.50 2.47 12.69
C PRO A 201 -25.73 2.85 11.88
N ILE A 202 -26.87 2.75 12.56
CA ILE A 202 -28.24 3.11 12.20
C ILE A 202 -28.38 3.64 10.78
N GLN A 203 -29.02 2.84 9.90
CA GLN A 203 -29.49 3.34 8.61
C GLN A 203 -30.57 4.40 8.89
N ASN A 204 -30.19 5.66 8.79
CA ASN A 204 -31.15 6.74 8.66
C ASN A 204 -31.71 6.58 7.25
N ASN A 205 -32.97 6.18 7.14
CA ASN A 205 -33.73 6.14 5.91
C ASN A 205 -33.74 7.53 5.27
N ASN A 206 -32.76 7.77 4.42
CA ASN A 206 -32.79 8.65 3.28
C ASN A 206 -31.69 8.06 2.41
N GLY A 207 -32.08 7.22 1.45
CA GLY A 207 -31.16 6.83 0.39
C GLY A 207 -30.59 8.11 -0.19
N ASP A 208 -29.28 8.30 -0.07
CA ASP A 208 -28.46 9.17 -0.91
C ASP A 208 -27.00 9.11 -0.45
N CYS A 209 -26.14 8.86 -1.43
CA CYS A 209 -24.83 9.50 -1.57
C CYS A 209 -24.79 10.03 -3.00
#